data_AF-A0A4Y2AQU3-F1
#
_entry.id   AF-A0A4Y2AQU3-F1
#
_cell.length_a   1.000
_cell.length_b   1.000
_cell.length_c   1.000
_cell.angle_alpha   90.00
_cell.angle_beta   90.00
_cell.angle_gamma   90.00
#
_symmetry.space_group_name_H-M   'P 1'
#
loop_
_entity.id
_entity.type
_entity.pdbx_description
1 polymer ?
#
loop_
_entity_poly.entity_id
_entity_poly.type
_entity_poly.pdbx_seq_one_letter_code
_entity_poly.pdbx_strand_id
1 'polypeptide(L)'
;MDITNVDRAFGSTLSYHITKKYGSQGLPPNSIKIKLEGSAGQSFCAFLAPGIHVELEGDANDYVGKGLSGGTVVVYPSSRLPQDFKSEENIIVGNVCLYGATSGKAFFRGIAAERFCVRNSGAIAVIE
;
A
#
# COMPACT_ATOMS: atom_id res chain seq x y z
N MET A 1 -15.20 0.07 2.49
CA MET A 1 -15.06 -1.28 3.07
C MET A 1 -14.13 -1.13 4.23
N ASP A 2 -14.49 -1.71 5.37
CA ASP A 2 -13.68 -1.54 6.57
C ASP A 2 -12.52 -2.54 6.57
N ILE A 3 -11.39 -2.14 7.14
CA ILE A 3 -10.23 -3.00 7.36
C ILE A 3 -9.72 -2.82 8.79
N THR A 4 -9.25 -3.92 9.37
CA THR A 4 -8.70 -3.95 10.73
C THR A 4 -7.30 -4.57 10.73
N ASN A 5 -6.58 -4.39 11.84
CA ASN A 5 -5.19 -4.82 11.93
C ASN A 5 -5.01 -6.35 11.86
N VAL A 6 -6.09 -7.12 12.02
CA VAL A 6 -6.09 -8.59 11.83
C VAL A 6 -6.19 -8.99 10.36
N ASP A 7 -6.66 -8.08 9.50
CA ASP A 7 -6.77 -8.28 8.05
C ASP A 7 -5.40 -8.08 7.39
N ARG A 8 -4.64 -9.18 7.32
CA ARG A 8 -3.27 -9.21 6.81
C ARG A 8 -3.23 -9.53 5.32
N ALA A 9 -2.18 -9.05 4.65
CA ALA A 9 -1.93 -9.34 3.24
C ALA A 9 -3.11 -9.00 2.30
N PHE A 10 -3.91 -7.98 2.66
CA PHE A 10 -5.01 -7.54 1.82
C PHE A 10 -4.50 -7.21 0.42
N GLY A 11 -5.23 -7.67 -0.60
CA GLY A 11 -4.88 -7.48 -2.01
C GLY A 11 -3.93 -8.55 -2.59
N SER A 12 -3.20 -9.33 -1.78
CA SER A 12 -2.26 -10.33 -2.31
C SER A 12 -2.95 -11.47 -3.06
N THR A 13 -4.06 -12.00 -2.52
CA THR A 13 -4.85 -13.05 -3.21
C THR A 13 -5.46 -12.56 -4.52
N LEU A 14 -5.96 -11.31 -4.53
CA LEU A 14 -6.45 -10.67 -5.76
C LEU A 14 -5.33 -10.55 -6.80
N SER A 15 -4.16 -10.08 -6.37
CA SER A 15 -2.97 -9.98 -7.20
C SER A 15 -2.58 -11.33 -7.81
N TYR A 16 -2.56 -12.39 -6.99
CA TYR A 16 -2.31 -13.76 -7.46
C TYR A 16 -3.26 -14.17 -8.58
N HIS A 17 -4.57 -13.96 -8.43
CA HIS A 17 -5.54 -14.34 -9.45
C HIS A 17 -5.36 -13.57 -10.75
N ILE A 18 -5.02 -12.28 -10.66
CA ILE A 18 -4.72 -11.44 -11.83
C ILE A 18 -3.46 -11.93 -12.52
N THR A 19 -2.36 -12.08 -11.80
CA THR A 19 -1.10 -12.55 -12.37
C THR A 19 -1.21 -13.97 -12.93
N LYS A 20 -1.99 -14.86 -12.29
CA LYS A 20 -2.24 -16.21 -12.81
C LYS A 20 -2.94 -16.19 -14.17
N LYS A 21 -3.84 -15.23 -14.40
CA LYS A 21 -4.63 -15.15 -15.62
C LYS A 21 -3.96 -14.30 -16.71
N TYR A 22 -3.29 -13.22 -16.33
CA TYR A 22 -2.78 -12.20 -17.25
C TYR A 22 -1.25 -12.08 -17.25
N GLY A 23 -0.55 -12.91 -16.47
CA GLY A 23 0.90 -12.87 -16.32
C GLY A 23 1.39 -11.57 -15.66
N SER A 24 2.66 -11.25 -15.90
CA SER A 24 3.31 -10.05 -15.35
C SER A 24 2.78 -8.74 -15.93
N GLN A 25 2.10 -8.78 -17.08
CA GLN A 25 1.46 -7.59 -17.67
C GLN A 25 0.27 -7.12 -16.84
N GLY A 26 -0.39 -8.03 -16.11
CA GLY A 26 -1.53 -7.69 -15.26
C GLY A 26 -2.71 -7.11 -16.06
N LEU A 27 -3.36 -6.10 -15.48
CA LEU A 27 -4.50 -5.42 -16.10
C LEU A 27 -4.08 -4.02 -16.62
N PRO A 28 -4.86 -3.43 -17.54
CA PRO A 28 -4.72 -2.02 -17.88
C PRO A 28 -4.73 -1.12 -16.62
N PRO A 29 -4.05 0.03 -16.64
CA PRO A 29 -4.03 0.95 -15.50
C PRO A 29 -5.44 1.31 -15.01
N ASN A 30 -5.62 1.39 -13.69
CA ASN A 30 -6.89 1.74 -13.04
C ASN A 30 -8.08 0.78 -13.31
N SER A 31 -7.82 -0.46 -13.70
CA SER A 31 -8.87 -1.46 -13.92
C SER A 31 -9.63 -1.82 -12.63
N ILE A 32 -8.94 -1.86 -11.50
CA ILE A 32 -9.53 -2.14 -10.19
C ILE A 32 -9.18 -1.01 -9.24
N LYS A 33 -10.20 -0.43 -8.62
CA LYS A 33 -10.05 0.60 -7.57
C LYS A 33 -10.72 0.11 -6.30
N ILE A 34 -9.98 0.11 -5.21
CA ILE A 34 -10.47 -0.31 -3.89
C ILE A 34 -10.21 0.83 -2.92
N LYS A 35 -11.25 1.30 -2.24
CA LYS A 35 -11.13 2.24 -1.12
C LYS A 35 -11.51 1.54 0.19
N LEU A 36 -10.58 1.59 1.13
CA LEU A 36 -10.69 1.03 2.46
C LEU A 36 -10.64 2.13 3.52
N GLU A 37 -11.19 1.83 4.69
CA GLU A 37 -11.16 2.70 5.85
C GLU A 37 -10.80 1.88 7.09
N GLY A 38 -9.88 2.38 7.93
CA GLY A 38 -9.45 1.70 9.16
C GLY A 38 -7.94 1.53 9.26
N SER A 39 -7.49 0.52 10.03
CA SER A 39 -6.07 0.25 10.26
C SER A 39 -5.71 -1.09 9.61
N ALA A 40 -4.86 -1.08 8.58
CA ALA A 40 -4.53 -2.31 7.86
C ALA A 40 -3.48 -3.16 8.58
N GLY A 41 -3.67 -4.48 8.55
CA GLY A 41 -2.71 -5.44 9.07
C GLY A 41 -1.41 -5.53 8.26
N GLN A 42 -0.48 -6.34 8.77
CA GLN A 42 0.83 -6.53 8.13
C GLN A 42 0.75 -7.00 6.68
N SER A 43 1.74 -6.60 5.88
CA SER A 43 1.85 -6.94 4.45
C SER A 43 0.70 -6.41 3.60
N PHE A 44 0.06 -5.32 4.01
CA PHE A 44 -0.96 -4.64 3.23
C PHE A 44 -0.48 -4.37 1.79
N CYS A 45 -1.25 -4.80 0.79
CA CYS A 45 -0.91 -4.70 -0.63
C CYS A 45 0.43 -5.36 -1.03
N ALA A 46 0.86 -6.43 -0.35
CA ALA A 46 2.03 -7.17 -0.78
C ALA A 46 1.84 -7.79 -2.18
N PHE A 47 2.86 -7.67 -3.02
CA PHE A 47 2.92 -8.16 -4.41
C PHE A 47 1.83 -7.62 -5.33
N LEU A 48 1.30 -6.41 -5.08
CA LEU A 48 0.19 -5.85 -5.86
C LEU A 48 0.54 -5.72 -7.35
N ALA A 49 -0.25 -6.38 -8.20
CA ALA A 49 -0.06 -6.47 -9.65
C ALA A 49 -0.51 -5.20 -10.40
N PRO A 50 -0.06 -5.01 -11.66
CA PRO A 50 -0.48 -3.89 -12.50
C PRO A 50 -2.00 -3.82 -12.68
N GLY A 51 -2.50 -2.58 -12.69
CA GLY A 51 -3.93 -2.27 -12.88
C GLY A 51 -4.78 -2.28 -11.62
N ILE A 52 -4.21 -2.63 -10.46
CA ILE A 52 -4.85 -2.51 -9.14
C ILE A 52 -4.42 -1.20 -8.46
N HIS A 53 -5.40 -0.43 -7.98
CA HIS A 53 -5.22 0.78 -7.20
C HIS A 53 -5.97 0.65 -5.87
N VAL A 54 -5.24 0.72 -4.76
CA VAL A 54 -5.81 0.58 -3.41
C VAL A 54 -5.53 1.85 -2.61
N GLU A 55 -6.60 2.43 -2.07
CA GLU A 55 -6.56 3.56 -1.14
C GLU A 55 -6.99 3.10 0.24
N LEU A 56 -6.25 3.56 1.25
CA LEU A 56 -6.56 3.36 2.65
C LEU A 56 -6.67 4.73 3.34
N GLU A 57 -7.88 5.03 3.80
CA GLU A 57 -8.14 6.14 4.71
C GLU A 57 -7.97 5.66 6.15
N GLY A 58 -6.79 5.93 6.73
CA GLY A 58 -6.36 5.46 8.03
C GLY A 58 -4.85 5.22 8.09
N ASP A 59 -4.43 4.09 8.65
CA ASP A 59 -3.02 3.73 8.89
C ASP A 59 -2.74 2.26 8.54
N ALA A 60 -1.47 1.88 8.44
CA ALA A 60 -1.10 0.49 8.16
C ALA A 60 0.13 0.03 8.95
N ASN A 61 0.14 -1.25 9.32
CA ASN A 61 1.26 -1.90 9.99
C ASN A 61 2.45 -2.16 9.03
N ASP A 62 3.43 -2.94 9.47
CA ASP A 62 4.65 -3.23 8.71
C ASP A 62 4.41 -3.85 7.32
N TYR A 63 5.41 -3.71 6.45
CA TYR A 63 5.51 -4.36 5.15
C TYR A 63 4.48 -3.89 4.10
N VAL A 64 3.98 -2.66 4.21
CA VAL A 64 3.10 -2.08 3.19
C VAL A 64 3.79 -2.14 1.83
N GLY A 65 3.13 -2.72 0.84
CA GLY A 65 3.67 -2.88 -0.51
C GLY A 65 4.93 -3.75 -0.58
N LYS A 66 5.14 -4.69 0.35
CA LYS A 66 6.22 -5.68 0.22
C LYS A 66 6.19 -6.35 -1.15
N GLY A 67 7.30 -6.31 -1.87
CA GLY A 67 7.42 -6.84 -3.22
C GLY A 67 6.46 -6.20 -4.22
N LEU A 68 6.10 -4.92 -4.05
CA LEU A 68 5.20 -4.21 -4.99
C LEU A 68 5.65 -4.45 -6.44
N SER A 69 4.69 -4.83 -7.30
CA SER A 69 4.96 -5.41 -8.62
C SER A 69 4.13 -4.75 -9.72
N GLY A 70 3.83 -3.45 -9.57
CA GLY A 70 3.17 -2.64 -10.61
C GLY A 70 1.83 -2.03 -10.20
N GLY A 71 1.25 -2.46 -9.07
CA GLY A 71 0.07 -1.84 -8.48
C GLY A 71 0.35 -0.46 -7.88
N THR A 72 -0.73 0.22 -7.48
CA THR A 72 -0.67 1.50 -6.74
C THR A 72 -1.27 1.33 -5.36
N VAL A 73 -0.53 1.76 -4.33
CA VAL A 73 -1.00 1.80 -2.93
C VAL A 73 -0.95 3.24 -2.41
N VAL A 74 -2.02 3.69 -1.79
CA VAL A 74 -2.13 5.01 -1.17
C VAL A 74 -2.61 4.85 0.26
N VAL A 75 -1.94 5.50 1.21
CA VAL A 75 -2.38 5.57 2.61
C VAL A 75 -2.40 7.02 3.06
N TYR A 76 -3.52 7.48 3.60
CA TYR A 76 -3.69 8.84 4.09
C TYR A 76 -4.54 8.87 5.37
N PRO A 77 -4.34 9.87 6.25
CA PRO A 77 -5.05 9.92 7.53
C PRO A 77 -6.55 10.05 7.34
N SER A 78 -7.31 9.54 8.31
CA SER A 78 -8.77 9.64 8.29
C SER A 78 -9.24 11.09 8.27
N SER A 79 -10.25 11.37 7.45
CA SER A 79 -10.96 12.66 7.43
C SER A 79 -11.67 13.00 8.76
N ARG A 80 -11.79 12.03 9.68
CA ARG A 80 -12.35 12.21 11.03
C ARG A 80 -11.34 12.74 12.05
N LEU A 81 -10.06 12.85 11.70
CA LEU A 81 -9.06 13.44 12.58
C LEU A 81 -9.28 14.95 12.74
N PRO A 82 -8.79 15.56 13.83
CA PRO A 82 -8.83 17.00 14.02
C PRO A 82 -8.24 17.79 12.83
N GLN A 83 -8.76 18.99 12.55
CA GLN A 83 -8.28 19.81 11.42
C GLN A 83 -6.83 20.26 11.55
N ASP A 84 -6.33 20.34 12.78
CA ASP A 84 -4.96 20.66 13.14
C ASP A 84 -4.03 19.43 13.17
N PHE A 85 -4.53 18.24 12.79
CA PHE A 85 -3.70 17.05 12.64
C PHE A 85 -2.67 17.25 11.51
N LYS A 86 -1.40 17.17 11.88
CA LYS A 86 -0.26 17.26 10.96
C LYS A 86 0.21 15.86 10.58
N SER A 87 -0.03 15.46 9.34
CA SER A 87 0.36 14.13 8.87
C SER A 87 1.87 13.94 8.88
N GLU A 88 2.61 15.00 8.55
CA GLU A 88 4.06 15.03 8.43
C GLU A 88 4.80 14.87 9.76
N GLU A 89 4.09 14.97 10.89
CA GLU A 89 4.63 14.76 12.24
C GLU A 89 4.24 13.39 12.83
N ASN A 90 3.48 12.56 12.09
CA ASN A 90 2.88 11.33 12.62
C ASN A 90 3.16 10.10 11.74
N ILE A 91 3.36 8.94 12.39
CA ILE A 91 3.54 7.67 11.69
C ILE A 91 2.22 7.22 11.06
N ILE A 92 2.26 6.88 9.78
CA ILE A 92 1.10 6.36 9.04
C ILE A 92 1.32 4.93 8.52
N VAL A 93 2.58 4.54 8.28
CA VAL A 93 2.94 3.17 7.88
C VAL A 93 4.09 2.64 8.72
N GLY A 94 4.05 1.33 9.00
CA GLY A 94 5.07 0.64 9.79
C GLY A 94 6.41 0.44 9.07
N ASN A 95 7.19 -0.53 9.55
CA ASN A 95 8.55 -0.78 9.11
C ASN A 95 8.60 -1.53 7.77
N VAL A 96 9.75 -1.44 7.09
CA VAL A 96 10.13 -2.31 5.97
C VAL A 96 9.11 -2.24 4.81
N CYS A 97 8.48 -1.08 4.65
CA CYS A 97 7.60 -0.80 3.52
C CYS A 97 8.38 -0.88 2.20
N LEU A 98 7.73 -1.42 1.16
CA LEU A 98 8.27 -1.59 -0.19
C LEU A 98 9.51 -2.47 -0.27
N TYR A 99 9.64 -3.40 0.68
CA TYR A 99 10.75 -4.36 0.68
C TYR A 99 10.81 -5.16 -0.62
N GLY A 100 11.90 -5.00 -1.37
CA GLY A 100 12.12 -5.75 -2.61
C GLY A 100 11.12 -5.41 -3.72
N ALA A 101 10.45 -4.25 -3.66
CA ALA A 101 9.56 -3.80 -4.72
C ALA A 101 10.30 -3.67 -6.06
N THR A 102 9.66 -4.07 -7.15
CA THR A 102 10.27 -4.09 -8.51
C THR A 102 9.62 -3.08 -9.46
N SER A 103 8.36 -2.72 -9.23
CA SER A 103 7.65 -1.69 -9.98
C SER A 103 6.40 -1.25 -9.22
N GLY A 104 5.71 -0.21 -9.70
CA GLY A 104 4.48 0.32 -9.10
C GLY A 104 4.69 1.62 -8.36
N LYS A 105 3.63 2.09 -7.71
CA LYS A 105 3.60 3.39 -7.04
C LYS A 105 3.08 3.29 -5.61
N ALA A 106 3.68 4.05 -4.72
CA ALA A 106 3.26 4.14 -3.32
C ALA A 106 3.20 5.61 -2.88
N PHE A 107 2.10 6.01 -2.25
CA PHE A 107 1.91 7.37 -1.77
C PHE A 107 1.44 7.32 -0.32
N PHE A 108 2.23 7.86 0.59
CA PHE A 108 1.93 7.83 2.02
C PHE A 108 1.92 9.26 2.56
N ARG A 109 0.77 9.71 3.06
CA ARG A 109 0.61 11.05 3.64
C ARG A 109 0.90 10.98 5.15
N GLY A 110 2.18 10.90 5.49
CA GLY A 110 2.72 10.83 6.86
C GLY A 110 4.00 10.00 6.91
N ILE A 111 4.58 9.83 8.10
CA ILE A 111 5.90 9.22 8.33
C ILE A 111 5.85 7.69 8.16
N ALA A 112 6.86 7.11 7.52
CA ALA A 112 7.16 5.67 7.64
C ALA A 112 8.14 5.41 8.76
N ALA A 113 7.99 4.27 9.42
CA ALA A 113 8.97 3.79 10.39
C ALA A 113 10.26 3.25 9.70
N GLU A 114 10.99 2.34 10.35
CA GLU A 114 12.33 1.97 9.94
C GLU A 114 12.40 1.23 8.59
N ARG A 115 13.57 1.33 7.93
CA ARG A 115 13.93 0.55 6.72
C ARG A 115 12.96 0.73 5.55
N PHE A 116 12.39 1.93 5.42
CA PHE A 116 11.60 2.31 4.25
C PHE A 116 12.37 2.10 2.94
N CYS A 117 11.71 1.53 1.92
CA CYS A 117 12.30 1.23 0.61
C CYS A 117 13.53 0.30 0.62
N VAL A 118 13.73 -0.51 1.68
CA VAL A 118 14.86 -1.44 1.72
C VAL A 118 14.80 -2.40 0.52
N ARG A 119 15.89 -2.42 -0.27
CA ARG A 119 15.99 -3.21 -1.52
C ARG A 119 14.94 -2.89 -2.59
N ASN A 120 14.37 -1.69 -2.59
CA ASN A 120 13.55 -1.22 -3.71
C ASN A 120 14.38 -1.24 -5.01
N SER A 121 13.83 -1.86 -6.04
CA SER A 121 14.46 -2.11 -7.34
C SER A 121 13.65 -1.53 -8.51
N GLY A 122 12.62 -0.72 -8.24
CA GLY A 122 11.89 -0.02 -9.31
C GLY A 122 10.52 0.56 -8.99
N ALA A 123 10.04 0.47 -7.74
CA ALA A 123 8.85 1.19 -7.33
C ALA A 123 9.15 2.68 -7.07
N ILE A 124 8.18 3.54 -7.38
CA ILE A 124 8.24 4.97 -7.07
C ILE A 124 7.43 5.21 -5.81
N ALA A 125 8.01 5.89 -4.83
CA ALA A 125 7.33 6.23 -3.59
C ALA A 125 7.44 7.72 -3.29
N VAL A 126 6.36 8.29 -2.76
CA VAL A 126 6.36 9.61 -2.12
C VAL A 126 5.84 9.45 -0.71
N ILE A 127 6.55 10.06 0.24
CA ILE A 127 6.25 10.02 1.66
C ILE A 127 6.64 11.36 2.31
N GLU A 128 6.00 11.70 3.43
CA GLU A 128 6.32 12.88 4.25
C GLU A 128 7.45 12.59 5.25
#